data_AF-A0A368KJX0-F1
#
_entry.id   AF-A0A368KJX0-F1
#
_cell.length_a   1.000
_cell.length_b   1.000
_cell.length_c   1.000
_cell.angle_alpha   90.00
_cell.angle_beta   90.00
_cell.angle_gamma   90.00
#
_symmetry.space_group_name_H-M   'P 1'
#
loop_
_entity.id
_entity.type
_entity.pdbx_description
1 polymer ?
#
loop_
_entity_poly.entity_id
_entity_poly.type
_entity_poly.pdbx_seq_one_letter_code
_entity_poly.pdbx_strand_id
1 'polypeptide(L)'
;MPEKVQKLKIQGVCLDHGMEDPNPKIPYELKPIASYTTKPGVAELCQLLGRGDINQRSAQAAAWHLNNDMSWEELANKRIHHLIGPDTPYFSPQELQVAYKAAEYAKEVAKAREKKNESSSSYSPVAEGN
;
A
#
# COMPACT_ATOMS: atom_id res chain seq x y z
N MET A 1 15.81 20.47 23.71
CA MET A 1 14.42 20.70 24.18
C MET A 1 13.75 19.34 24.23
N PRO A 2 13.23 18.88 25.37
CA PRO A 2 12.57 17.59 25.44
C PRO A 2 11.30 17.63 24.58
N GLU A 3 11.20 16.64 23.69
CA GLU A 3 10.02 16.15 22.95
C GLU A 3 8.92 17.17 22.59
N LYS A 4 9.16 17.96 21.53
CA LYS A 4 8.09 18.74 20.88
C LYS A 4 7.17 17.80 20.11
N VAL A 5 5.92 17.68 20.55
CA VAL A 5 4.87 16.97 19.81
C VAL A 5 4.40 17.84 18.64
N GLN A 6 4.35 17.26 17.44
CA GLN A 6 3.81 17.92 16.24
C GLN A 6 2.71 17.06 15.61
N LYS A 7 1.67 17.72 15.10
CA LYS A 7 0.64 17.09 14.26
C LYS A 7 1.12 17.10 12.81
N LEU A 8 1.24 15.93 12.21
CA LEU A 8 1.61 15.75 10.80
C LEU A 8 0.41 15.25 10.02
N LYS A 9 0.18 15.80 8.82
CA LYS A 9 -0.82 15.28 7.89
C LYS A 9 -0.15 14.26 6.98
N ILE A 10 -0.54 13.00 7.11
CA ILE A 10 0.03 11.88 6.34
C ILE A 10 -1.07 11.33 5.44
N GLN A 11 -0.75 11.09 4.17
CA GLN A 11 -1.65 10.34 3.29
C GLN A 11 -1.52 8.85 3.60
N GLY A 12 -2.66 8.18 3.75
CA GLY A 12 -2.72 6.75 4.05
C GLY A 12 -3.83 6.08 3.27
N VAL A 13 -3.77 4.76 3.20
CA VAL A 13 -4.79 3.91 2.59
C VAL A 13 -5.11 2.75 3.52
N CYS A 14 -6.33 2.25 3.45
CA CYS A 14 -6.74 1.05 4.17
C CYS A 14 -6.11 -0.17 3.50
N LEU A 15 -5.28 -0.93 4.20
CA LEU A 15 -4.64 -2.11 3.63
C LEU A 15 -5.59 -3.31 3.59
N ASP A 16 -6.56 -3.36 4.48
CA ASP A 16 -7.59 -4.40 4.50
C ASP A 16 -8.93 -3.82 4.08
N HIS A 17 -9.58 -4.53 3.17
CA HIS A 17 -10.94 -4.24 2.74
C HIS A 17 -11.97 -4.76 3.76
N GLY A 18 -13.03 -3.99 3.95
CA GLY A 18 -14.18 -4.40 4.77
C GLY A 18 -14.05 -4.11 6.28
N MET A 19 -12.89 -3.64 6.73
CA MET A 19 -12.75 -3.11 8.09
C MET A 19 -13.36 -1.72 8.23
N GLU A 20 -13.82 -1.41 9.44
CA GLU A 20 -14.33 -0.09 9.79
C GLU A 20 -13.24 0.97 9.69
N ASP A 21 -13.66 2.20 9.40
CA ASP A 21 -12.76 3.35 9.39
C ASP A 21 -12.11 3.57 10.77
N PRO A 22 -10.84 4.02 10.80
CA PRO A 22 -10.12 4.21 12.05
C PRO A 22 -10.80 5.27 12.94
N ASN A 23 -11.08 4.90 14.18
CA ASN A 23 -11.65 5.78 15.18
C ASN A 23 -10.56 6.61 15.86
N PRO A 24 -10.54 7.96 15.74
CA PRO A 24 -9.49 8.80 16.29
C PRO A 24 -9.40 8.80 17.83
N LYS A 25 -10.38 8.22 18.53
CA LYS A 25 -10.37 8.06 19.99
C LYS A 25 -9.54 6.86 20.46
N ILE A 26 -9.16 5.96 19.56
CA ILE A 26 -8.35 4.78 19.86
C ILE A 26 -6.86 5.15 19.71
N PRO A 27 -6.00 4.84 20.69
CA PRO A 27 -4.56 5.02 20.53
C PRO A 27 -3.99 4.10 19.44
N TYR A 28 -3.32 4.69 18.45
CA TYR A 28 -2.65 3.96 17.37
C TYR A 28 -1.13 3.99 17.55
N GLU A 29 -0.48 2.89 17.18
CA GLU A 29 0.98 2.77 17.17
C GLU A 29 1.48 2.66 15.72
N LEU A 30 2.57 3.35 15.40
CA LEU A 30 3.25 3.19 14.12
C LEU A 30 4.01 1.86 14.10
N LYS A 31 3.67 0.98 13.16
CA LYS A 31 4.36 -0.29 12.95
C LYS A 31 5.07 -0.31 11.60
N PRO A 32 6.23 -0.98 11.47
CA PRO A 32 6.86 -1.23 10.18
C PRO A 32 5.92 -2.02 9.26
N ILE A 33 5.86 -1.68 7.98
CA ILE A 33 4.97 -2.37 7.03
C ILE A 33 5.23 -3.89 6.99
N ALA A 34 6.49 -4.29 7.13
CA ALA A 34 6.92 -5.68 7.13
C ALA A 34 6.39 -6.49 8.34
N SER A 35 6.00 -5.83 9.45
CA SER A 35 5.37 -6.55 10.58
C SER A 35 3.88 -6.80 10.37
N TYR A 36 3.28 -6.19 9.35
CA TYR A 36 1.85 -6.30 9.07
C TYR A 36 1.57 -7.15 7.82
N THR A 37 2.30 -6.95 6.72
CA THR A 37 2.11 -7.74 5.50
C THR A 37 3.44 -8.08 4.84
N THR A 38 3.50 -9.28 4.26
CA THR A 38 4.62 -9.79 3.44
C THR A 38 4.26 -9.84 1.95
N LYS A 39 3.06 -9.37 1.57
CA LYS A 39 2.58 -9.39 0.19
C LYS A 39 3.48 -8.50 -0.69
N PRO A 40 4.03 -9.03 -1.81
CA PRO A 40 4.97 -8.28 -2.63
C PRO A 40 4.30 -7.06 -3.26
N GLY A 41 5.01 -5.92 -3.23
CA GLY A 41 4.57 -4.66 -3.82
C GLY A 41 3.80 -3.73 -2.89
N VAL A 42 3.23 -4.20 -1.76
CA VAL A 42 2.48 -3.30 -0.85
C VAL A 42 3.39 -2.21 -0.28
N ALA A 43 4.59 -2.56 0.17
CA ALA A 43 5.56 -1.59 0.68
C ALA A 43 6.02 -0.56 -0.37
N GLU A 44 6.15 -0.99 -1.64
CA GLU A 44 6.53 -0.11 -2.74
C GLU A 44 5.37 0.82 -3.15
N LEU A 45 4.14 0.32 -3.10
CA LEU A 45 2.94 1.13 -3.29
C LEU A 45 2.81 2.23 -2.23
N CYS A 46 3.03 1.89 -0.95
CA CYS A 46 3.04 2.89 0.12
C CYS A 46 4.15 3.94 -0.09
N GLN A 47 5.32 3.55 -0.60
CA GLN A 47 6.38 4.48 -0.96
C GLN A 47 5.99 5.40 -2.13
N LEU A 48 5.27 4.91 -3.14
CA LEU A 48 4.75 5.75 -4.23
C LEU A 48 3.76 6.80 -3.71
N LEU A 49 2.83 6.38 -2.84
CA LEU A 49 1.87 7.29 -2.21
C LEU A 49 2.58 8.33 -1.35
N GLY A 50 3.53 7.90 -0.51
CA GLY A 50 4.28 8.80 0.37
C GLY A 50 5.12 9.85 -0.38
N ARG A 51 5.54 9.55 -1.61
CA ARG A 51 6.24 10.49 -2.50
C ARG A 51 5.31 11.40 -3.28
N GLY A 52 4.01 11.10 -3.33
CA GLY A 52 3.03 11.82 -4.13
C GLY A 52 3.02 11.43 -5.61
N ASP A 53 3.64 10.31 -5.99
CA ASP A 53 3.69 9.82 -7.38
C ASP A 53 2.31 9.32 -7.86
N ILE A 54 1.45 8.94 -6.92
CA ILE A 54 0.08 8.48 -7.17
C ILE A 54 -0.90 9.14 -6.20
N ASN A 55 -2.15 9.33 -6.65
CA ASN A 55 -3.21 9.85 -5.80
C ASN A 55 -3.73 8.76 -4.83
N GLN A 56 -4.30 9.19 -3.71
CA GLN A 56 -4.79 8.30 -2.63
C GLN A 56 -5.87 7.32 -3.10
N ARG A 57 -6.76 7.73 -4.02
CA ARG A 57 -7.87 6.88 -4.50
C ARG A 57 -7.36 5.72 -5.35
N SER A 58 -6.43 5.99 -6.27
CA SER A 58 -5.74 4.96 -7.05
C SER A 58 -4.87 4.07 -6.17
N ALA A 59 -4.20 4.65 -5.15
CA ALA A 59 -3.45 3.87 -4.18
C ALA A 59 -4.36 2.92 -3.37
N GLN A 60 -5.55 3.36 -2.98
CA GLN A 60 -6.53 2.54 -2.24
C GLN A 60 -6.97 1.31 -3.06
N ALA A 61 -7.28 1.50 -4.34
CA ALA A 61 -7.63 0.40 -5.25
C ALA A 61 -6.47 -0.58 -5.44
N ALA A 62 -5.26 -0.06 -5.66
CA ALA A 62 -4.06 -0.89 -5.79
C ALA A 62 -3.74 -1.67 -4.51
N ALA A 63 -3.93 -1.06 -3.33
CA ALA A 63 -3.68 -1.70 -2.05
C ALA A 63 -4.60 -2.91 -1.84
N TRP A 64 -5.89 -2.76 -2.12
CA TRP A 64 -6.85 -3.87 -2.04
C TRP A 64 -6.58 -4.98 -3.06
N HIS A 65 -6.15 -4.63 -4.28
CA HIS A 65 -5.70 -5.64 -5.25
C HIS A 65 -4.49 -6.44 -4.74
N LEU A 66 -3.48 -5.76 -4.19
CA LEU A 66 -2.23 -6.40 -3.75
C LEU A 66 -2.36 -7.18 -2.44
N ASN A 67 -3.14 -6.66 -1.49
CA ASN A 67 -3.18 -7.18 -0.12
C ASN A 67 -4.38 -8.11 0.15
N ASN A 68 -5.50 -7.89 -0.55
CA ASN A 68 -6.73 -8.68 -0.36
C ASN A 68 -7.08 -9.54 -1.59
N ASP A 69 -6.20 -9.59 -2.60
CA ASP A 69 -6.35 -10.38 -3.82
C ASP A 69 -7.64 -10.04 -4.62
N MET A 70 -8.21 -8.84 -4.43
CA MET A 70 -9.38 -8.38 -5.18
C MET A 70 -9.05 -8.21 -6.66
N SER A 71 -9.88 -8.78 -7.52
CA SER A 71 -9.75 -8.61 -8.96
C SER A 71 -10.07 -7.17 -9.40
N TRP A 72 -9.50 -6.76 -10.53
CA TRP A 72 -9.82 -5.45 -11.13
C TRP A 72 -11.29 -5.33 -11.52
N GLU A 73 -11.94 -6.43 -11.86
CA GLU A 73 -13.38 -6.47 -12.15
C GLU A 73 -14.21 -6.22 -10.89
N GLU A 74 -13.88 -6.86 -9.76
CA GLU A 74 -14.53 -6.59 -8.48
C GLU A 74 -14.35 -5.13 -8.05
N LEU A 75 -13.16 -4.57 -8.22
CA LEU A 75 -12.88 -3.16 -7.93
C LEU A 75 -13.67 -2.21 -8.85
N ALA A 76 -13.82 -2.54 -10.13
CA ALA A 76 -14.59 -1.76 -11.09
C ALA A 76 -16.11 -1.83 -10.83
N ASN A 77 -16.58 -2.97 -10.35
CA ASN A 77 -18.00 -3.18 -10.04
C ASN A 77 -18.39 -2.68 -8.65
N LYS A 78 -17.42 -2.31 -7.80
CA LYS A 78 -17.71 -1.75 -6.47
C LYS A 78 -18.53 -0.46 -6.58
N ARG A 79 -19.54 -0.35 -5.73
CA ARG A 79 -20.46 0.80 -5.65
C ARG A 79 -20.45 1.41 -4.25
N ILE A 80 -20.75 2.70 -4.19
CA ILE A 80 -21.10 3.44 -2.98
C ILE A 80 -22.61 3.52 -2.96
N HIS A 81 -23.22 2.94 -1.93
CA HIS A 81 -24.65 3.00 -1.71
C HIS A 81 -24.99 4.29 -0.98
N HIS A 82 -25.87 5.10 -1.59
CA HIS A 82 -26.31 6.36 -1.00
C HIS A 82 -27.68 6.15 -0.34
N LEU A 83 -27.91 6.79 0.82
CA LEU A 83 -29.21 6.73 1.50
C LEU A 83 -30.34 7.31 0.64
N ILE A 84 -30.01 8.26 -0.23
CA ILE A 84 -30.93 8.91 -1.15
C ILE A 84 -30.21 9.10 -2.49
N GLY A 85 -30.81 8.61 -3.58
CA GLY A 85 -30.27 8.72 -4.93
C GLY A 85 -29.64 7.42 -5.46
N PRO A 86 -29.16 7.44 -6.73
CA PRO A 86 -28.57 6.27 -7.34
C PRO A 86 -27.17 5.98 -6.79
N ASP A 87 -26.83 4.69 -6.74
CA ASP A 87 -25.49 4.24 -6.42
C ASP A 87 -24.45 4.80 -7.40
N THR A 88 -23.28 5.16 -6.87
CA THR A 88 -22.16 5.66 -7.69
C THR A 88 -21.00 4.67 -7.68
N PRO A 89 -20.19 4.61 -8.75
CA PRO A 89 -18.94 3.83 -8.74
C PRO A 89 -18.06 4.20 -7.56
N TYR A 90 -17.47 3.18 -6.91
CA TYR A 90 -16.53 3.43 -5.83
C TYR A 90 -15.23 4.05 -6.35
N PHE A 91 -14.76 3.59 -7.52
CA PHE A 91 -13.61 4.12 -8.24
C PHE A 91 -14.02 4.54 -9.66
N SER A 92 -13.40 5.58 -10.20
CA SER A 92 -13.53 5.95 -11.61
C SER A 92 -12.67 5.04 -12.50
N PRO A 93 -13.00 4.90 -13.79
CA PRO A 93 -12.16 4.14 -14.72
C PRO A 93 -10.71 4.64 -14.78
N GLN A 94 -10.50 5.96 -14.68
CA GLN A 94 -9.17 6.58 -14.68
C GLN A 94 -8.40 6.22 -13.40
N GLU A 95 -9.06 6.23 -12.25
CA GLU A 95 -8.44 5.84 -10.98
C GLU A 95 -7.98 4.38 -11.03
N LEU A 96 -8.77 3.50 -11.61
CA LEU A 96 -8.46 2.08 -11.78
C LEU A 96 -7.29 1.84 -12.76
N GLN A 97 -7.23 2.58 -13.86
CA GLN A 97 -6.10 2.50 -14.79
C GLN A 97 -4.77 2.90 -14.13
N VAL A 98 -4.78 3.96 -13.32
CA VAL A 98 -3.60 4.38 -12.56
C VAL A 98 -3.26 3.34 -11.48
N ALA A 99 -4.26 2.81 -10.78
CA ALA A 99 -4.08 1.76 -9.78
C ALA A 99 -3.44 0.50 -10.37
N TYR A 100 -3.90 0.06 -11.56
CA TYR A 100 -3.34 -1.07 -12.28
C TYR A 100 -1.85 -0.88 -12.56
N LYS A 101 -1.47 0.25 -13.18
CA LYS A 101 -0.08 0.55 -13.49
C LYS A 101 0.79 0.63 -12.23
N ALA A 102 0.28 1.24 -11.17
CA ALA A 102 0.98 1.36 -9.90
C ALA A 102 1.21 -0.01 -9.24
N ALA A 103 0.20 -0.89 -9.26
CA ALA A 103 0.29 -2.23 -8.69
C ALA A 103 1.31 -3.10 -9.44
N GLU A 104 1.30 -3.08 -10.77
CA GLU A 104 2.26 -3.84 -11.57
C GLU A 104 3.69 -3.33 -11.37
N TYR A 105 3.90 -2.01 -11.44
CA TYR A 105 5.21 -1.42 -11.13
C TYR A 105 5.69 -1.79 -9.72
N ALA A 106 4.82 -1.70 -8.73
CA ALA A 106 5.16 -2.03 -7.34
C ALA A 106 5.57 -3.51 -7.18
N LYS A 107 4.89 -4.43 -7.87
CA LYS A 107 5.27 -5.86 -7.92
C LYS A 107 6.62 -6.07 -8.58
N GLU A 108 6.90 -5.40 -9.69
CA GLU A 108 8.18 -5.50 -10.40
C GLU A 108 9.34 -5.01 -9.55
N VAL A 109 9.18 -3.85 -8.89
CA VAL A 109 10.20 -3.30 -7.99
C VAL A 109 10.43 -4.22 -6.79
N ALA A 110 9.38 -4.78 -6.20
CA ALA A 110 9.51 -5.72 -5.09
C ALA A 110 10.31 -6.97 -5.51
N LYS A 111 9.97 -7.59 -6.65
CA LYS A 111 10.71 -8.73 -7.21
C LYS A 111 12.17 -8.40 -7.50
N ALA A 112 12.46 -7.19 -8.01
CA ALA A 112 13.83 -6.76 -8.27
C ALA A 112 14.63 -6.59 -6.97
N ARG A 113 14.01 -6.08 -5.91
CA ARG A 113 14.64 -5.95 -4.57
C ARG A 113 14.90 -7.33 -3.95
N GLU A 114 13.98 -8.27 -4.06
CA GLU A 114 14.15 -9.66 -3.58
C GLU A 114 15.37 -10.33 -4.26
N LYS A 115 15.45 -10.29 -5.60
CA LYS A 115 16.59 -10.83 -6.36
C LYS A 115 17.92 -10.19 -5.96
N LYS A 116 17.93 -8.88 -5.70
CA LYS A 116 19.13 -8.17 -5.25
C LYS A 116 19.56 -8.61 -3.85
N ASN A 117 18.61 -8.80 -2.94
CA ASN A 117 18.90 -9.27 -1.58
C ASN A 117 19.46 -10.70 -1.60
N GLU A 118 18.89 -11.60 -2.40
CA GLU A 118 19.41 -12.97 -2.60
C GLU A 118 20.84 -12.97 -3.16
N SER A 119 21.12 -12.11 -4.13
CA SER A 119 22.46 -11.97 -4.73
C SER A 119 23.48 -11.37 -3.76
N SER A 120 23.05 -10.59 -2.76
CA SER A 120 23.93 -10.01 -1.74
C SER A 120 24.18 -10.93 -0.53
N SER A 121 23.24 -11.83 -0.24
CA SER A 121 23.36 -12.80 0.86
C SER A 121 24.31 -13.97 0.56
N SER A 122 24.69 -14.17 -0.71
CA SER A 122 25.59 -15.25 -1.13
C SER A 122 27.08 -14.89 -1.07
N TYR A 123 27.44 -13.67 -0.65
CA TYR A 123 28.83 -13.23 -0.49
C TYR A 123 29.21 -13.08 0.99
N SER A 124 29.47 -14.20 1.67
CA SER A 124 30.20 -14.19 2.94
C SER A 124 31.70 -14.11 2.63
N PRO A 125 32.42 -13.04 3.02
CA PRO A 125 33.87 -13.07 3.00
C PRO A 125 34.32 -14.08 4.06
N VAL A 126 34.88 -15.20 3.62
CA VAL A 126 35.72 -16.08 4.45
C VAL A 126 36.89 -15.22 4.95
N ALA A 127 36.80 -14.75 6.19
CA ALA A 127 37.92 -14.13 6.88
C ALA A 127 38.84 -15.26 7.36
N GLU A 128 39.90 -15.51 6.59
CA GLU A 128 41.09 -16.23 7.04
C GLU A 128 41.78 -15.39 8.14
N GLY A 129 41.94 -15.95 9.32
CA GLY A 129 42.64 -15.34 10.45
C GLY A 129 43.49 -16.38 11.15
N ASN A 130 44.80 -16.26 10.92
CA ASN A 130 45.93 -17.10 11.32
C ASN A 130 46.21 -17.06 12.83
#